data_AF-K5WS78-F1
#
_entry.id   AF-K5WS78-F1
#
_cell.length_a   1.000
_cell.length_b   1.000
_cell.length_c   1.000
_cell.angle_alpha   90.00
_cell.angle_beta   90.00
_cell.angle_gamma   90.00
#
_symmetry.space_group_name_H-M   'P 1'
#
loop_
_entity.id
_entity.type
_entity.pdbx_description
1 polymer ?
#
loop_
_entity_poly.entity_id
_entity_poly.type
_entity_poly.pdbx_seq_one_letter_code
_entity_poly.pdbx_strand_id
1 'polypeptide(L)'
;MHPPANLPSSSPSQLPTPAYTPKVSFDTFENPNASMFSFTLQVKSEGYKRTKDTRVFLCAASPDESGIEALDWCLESLVQNGDELIVFRGVDEVVLDKDHDILREEARDLMRTIQSKSYDHDLDRKLSIVLEYIPGKITDSLDRLIALYRPDSVVVGTRGRRAWQGMGMIGMGSISKYCLSHSPVPVIVVRPERKVKKNMEKRKADPKRGRHFE
;
A
#
# COMPACT_ATOMS: atom_id res chain seq x y z
N MET A 1 52.73 14.86 -12.89
CA MET A 1 51.63 13.89 -13.06
C MET A 1 50.50 14.30 -12.15
N HIS A 2 49.48 14.96 -12.69
CA HIS A 2 48.28 15.38 -11.94
C HIS A 2 47.20 14.30 -12.09
N PRO A 3 46.39 14.01 -11.05
CA PRO A 3 45.28 13.09 -11.17
C PRO A 3 44.12 13.75 -11.94
N PRO A 4 43.30 12.99 -12.68
CA PRO A 4 42.13 13.55 -13.35
C PRO A 4 41.03 13.88 -12.34
N ALA A 5 40.39 15.03 -12.54
CA ALA A 5 39.24 15.47 -11.77
C ALA A 5 38.01 14.62 -12.10
N ASN A 6 37.36 14.06 -11.08
CA ASN A 6 36.08 13.38 -11.23
C ASN A 6 34.98 14.39 -11.57
N LEU A 7 34.38 14.23 -12.75
CA LEU A 7 33.12 14.87 -13.12
C LEU A 7 31.96 14.15 -12.40
N PRO A 8 31.04 14.85 -11.74
CA PRO A 8 29.83 14.22 -11.24
C PRO A 8 28.94 13.81 -12.42
N SER A 9 28.63 12.51 -12.52
CA SER A 9 27.65 11.96 -13.43
C SER A 9 26.25 12.42 -13.03
N SER A 10 25.71 13.41 -13.73
CA SER A 10 24.33 13.83 -13.62
C SER A 10 23.43 12.87 -14.39
N SER A 11 22.79 11.94 -13.69
CA SER A 11 21.66 11.18 -14.23
C SER A 11 20.37 12.01 -14.12
N PRO A 12 19.46 11.92 -15.11
CA PRO A 12 18.47 12.95 -15.38
C PRO A 12 17.36 12.98 -14.31
N SER A 13 17.05 14.20 -13.88
CA SER A 13 15.92 14.55 -13.04
C SER A 13 14.60 14.06 -13.64
N GLN A 14 14.00 13.03 -13.04
CA GLN A 14 12.59 12.70 -13.23
C GLN A 14 11.77 13.85 -12.62
N LEU A 15 11.01 14.56 -13.45
CA LEU A 15 10.19 15.69 -13.02
C LEU A 15 9.23 15.21 -11.91
N PRO A 16 9.27 15.81 -10.70
CA PRO A 16 8.25 15.54 -9.70
C PRO A 16 6.90 15.95 -10.30
N THR A 17 5.85 15.16 -10.04
CA THR A 17 4.49 15.69 -10.10
C THR A 17 4.52 16.97 -9.26
N PRO A 18 4.22 18.17 -9.78
CA PRO A 18 4.56 19.43 -9.12
C PRO A 18 3.99 19.57 -7.70
N ALA A 19 2.98 18.76 -7.34
CA ALA A 19 2.39 18.70 -6.01
C ALA A 19 3.19 17.91 -4.95
N TYR A 20 4.09 17.00 -5.32
CA TYR A 20 4.77 16.09 -4.38
C TYR A 20 6.30 16.14 -4.52
N THR A 21 6.98 16.27 -3.38
CA THR A 21 8.45 16.23 -3.32
C THR A 21 8.93 14.90 -2.75
N PRO A 22 9.82 14.18 -3.45
CA PRO A 22 10.51 13.01 -2.90
C PRO A 22 11.26 13.32 -1.60
N LYS A 23 11.35 12.32 -0.72
CA LYS A 23 12.12 12.34 0.53
C LYS A 23 13.09 11.16 0.56
N VAL A 24 13.77 10.98 1.70
CA VAL A 24 14.72 9.89 1.90
C VAL A 24 14.02 8.58 1.59
N SER A 25 14.58 7.86 0.63
CA SER A 25 14.16 6.52 0.26
C SER A 25 15.21 5.54 0.79
N PHE A 26 14.78 4.37 1.23
CA PHE A 26 15.66 3.34 1.75
C PHE A 26 15.60 2.14 0.81
N ASP A 27 16.77 1.71 0.33
CA ASP A 27 16.91 0.50 -0.46
C ASP A 27 17.82 -0.46 0.29
N THR A 28 17.27 -1.60 0.69
CA THR A 28 18.03 -2.66 1.35
C THR A 28 18.18 -3.91 0.50
N PHE A 29 17.82 -3.88 -0.79
CA PHE A 29 17.93 -5.05 -1.67
C PHE A 29 19.35 -5.58 -1.80
N GLU A 30 20.34 -4.69 -1.71
CA GLU A 30 21.76 -5.02 -1.88
C GLU A 30 22.52 -5.17 -0.55
N ASN A 31 21.82 -5.17 0.59
CA ASN A 31 22.45 -5.27 1.90
C ASN A 31 22.22 -6.66 2.53
N PRO A 32 23.20 -7.58 2.47
CA PRO A 32 23.07 -8.93 3.03
C PRO A 32 22.90 -8.95 4.56
N ASN A 33 23.29 -7.86 5.24
CA ASN A 33 23.18 -7.71 6.68
C ASN A 33 21.86 -7.04 7.10
N ALA A 34 21.02 -6.61 6.15
CA ALA A 34 19.74 -6.04 6.47
C ALA A 34 18.84 -7.13 7.06
N SER A 35 18.23 -6.83 8.21
CA SER A 35 17.20 -7.70 8.81
C SER A 35 15.94 -7.86 7.93
N MET A 36 15.87 -7.17 6.79
CA MET A 36 14.74 -7.14 5.88
C MET A 36 15.16 -6.64 4.50
N PHE A 37 14.74 -7.35 3.45
CA PHE A 37 14.77 -6.86 2.08
C PHE A 37 13.55 -5.95 1.88
N SER A 38 13.78 -4.66 1.63
CA SER A 38 12.71 -3.66 1.47
C SER A 38 13.18 -2.52 0.57
N PHE A 39 12.26 -2.01 -0.23
CA PHE A 39 12.42 -0.78 -0.97
C PHE A 39 11.35 0.22 -0.52
N THR A 40 11.79 1.26 0.16
CA THR A 40 10.94 2.29 0.76
C THR A 40 11.03 3.56 -0.07
N LEU A 41 9.91 4.02 -0.61
CA LEU A 41 9.81 5.34 -1.25
C LEU A 41 8.98 6.26 -0.36
N GLN A 42 9.41 7.52 -0.21
CA GLN A 42 8.64 8.52 0.53
C GLN A 42 8.45 9.78 -0.31
N VAL A 43 7.23 10.30 -0.32
CA VAL A 43 6.88 11.60 -0.89
C VAL A 43 6.02 12.39 0.08
N LYS A 44 6.11 13.72 0.00
CA LYS A 44 5.24 14.62 0.76
C LYS A 44 4.67 15.66 -0.18
N SER A 45 3.38 15.94 -0.05
CA SER A 45 2.76 17.03 -0.78
C SER A 45 3.37 18.38 -0.34
N GLU A 46 3.20 19.40 -1.17
CA GLU A 46 3.56 20.76 -0.80
C GLU A 46 2.85 21.19 0.50
N GLY A 47 3.59 21.88 1.37
CA GLY A 47 3.07 22.41 2.64
C GLY A 47 2.74 21.37 3.72
N TYR A 48 2.92 20.06 3.48
CA TYR A 48 2.73 19.04 4.51
C TYR A 48 3.72 19.23 5.67
N LYS A 49 3.19 19.24 6.89
CA LYS A 49 3.96 19.24 8.13
C LYS A 49 3.34 18.22 9.08
N ARG A 50 4.14 17.28 9.55
CA ARG A 50 3.71 16.32 10.58
C ARG A 50 3.48 17.08 11.88
N THR A 51 2.33 16.83 12.52
CA THR A 51 2.00 17.39 13.84
C THR A 51 1.70 16.25 14.81
N LYS A 52 1.38 16.59 16.07
CA LYS A 52 0.88 15.63 17.04
C LYS A 52 -0.50 15.04 16.68
N ASP A 53 -1.23 15.71 15.79
CA ASP A 53 -2.58 15.33 15.38
C ASP A 53 -2.56 14.57 14.03
N THR A 54 -1.38 14.36 13.43
CA THR A 54 -1.22 13.55 12.22
C THR A 54 -1.62 12.11 12.52
N ARG A 55 -2.69 11.66 11.85
CA ARG A 55 -3.10 10.25 11.86
C ARG A 55 -2.27 9.47 10.86
N VAL A 56 -1.99 8.23 11.19
CA VAL A 56 -1.20 7.32 10.36
C VAL A 56 -2.06 6.13 9.98
N PHE A 57 -2.21 5.89 8.69
CA PHE A 57 -2.95 4.73 8.18
C PHE A 57 -2.00 3.79 7.45
N LEU A 58 -2.12 2.48 7.71
CA LEU A 58 -1.37 1.46 7.00
C LEU A 58 -2.32 0.71 6.05
N CYS A 59 -2.14 0.88 4.75
CA CYS A 59 -2.93 0.20 3.72
C CYS A 59 -2.15 -0.96 3.10
N ALA A 60 -2.62 -2.19 3.31
CA ALA A 60 -2.09 -3.36 2.60
C ALA A 60 -2.66 -3.42 1.18
N ALA A 61 -1.92 -2.87 0.23
CA ALA A 61 -2.30 -2.81 -1.17
C ALA A 61 -1.74 -4.04 -1.89
N SER A 62 -2.55 -5.07 -2.07
CA SER A 62 -2.22 -6.21 -2.95
C SER A 62 -2.48 -5.89 -4.42
N PRO A 63 -1.83 -6.57 -5.39
CA PRO A 63 -1.97 -6.24 -6.82
C PRO A 63 -3.30 -6.71 -7.42
N ASP A 64 -4.10 -7.47 -6.68
CA ASP A 64 -5.43 -7.87 -7.10
C ASP A 64 -6.47 -6.76 -6.88
N GLU A 65 -7.64 -6.93 -7.54
CA GLU A 65 -8.81 -6.03 -7.46
C GLU A 65 -9.08 -5.57 -6.01
N SER A 66 -8.99 -6.48 -5.03
CA SER A 66 -9.35 -6.12 -3.65
C SER A 66 -8.33 -5.22 -2.96
N GLY A 67 -7.06 -5.31 -3.32
CA GLY A 67 -6.01 -4.45 -2.76
C GLY A 67 -5.97 -3.09 -3.44
N ILE A 68 -6.22 -3.05 -4.75
CA ILE A 68 -6.35 -1.81 -5.52
C ILE A 68 -7.53 -0.98 -5.00
N GLU A 69 -8.71 -1.58 -4.86
CA GLU A 69 -9.88 -0.86 -4.35
C GLU A 69 -9.74 -0.45 -2.88
N ALA A 70 -8.99 -1.21 -2.07
CA ALA A 70 -8.70 -0.80 -0.70
C ALA A 70 -7.83 0.47 -0.66
N LEU A 71 -6.83 0.55 -1.53
CA LEU A 71 -5.98 1.73 -1.68
C LEU A 71 -6.77 2.92 -2.23
N ASP A 72 -7.60 2.70 -3.25
CA ASP A 72 -8.45 3.76 -3.83
C ASP A 72 -9.41 4.31 -2.78
N TRP A 73 -10.08 3.43 -2.03
CA TRP A 73 -10.94 3.84 -0.92
C TRP A 73 -10.17 4.60 0.17
N CYS A 74 -8.91 4.23 0.47
CA CYS A 74 -8.09 5.02 1.40
C CYS A 74 -7.92 6.45 0.90
N LEU A 75 -7.53 6.60 -0.37
CA LEU A 75 -7.27 7.90 -0.98
C LEU A 75 -8.53 8.74 -1.15
N GLU A 76 -9.67 8.13 -1.42
CA GLU A 76 -10.92 8.83 -1.70
C GLU A 76 -11.74 9.13 -0.44
N SER A 77 -11.76 8.22 0.52
CA SER A 77 -12.72 8.25 1.63
C SER A 77 -12.10 8.36 3.02
N LEU A 78 -10.86 7.87 3.22
CA LEU A 78 -10.27 7.78 4.55
C LEU A 78 -9.34 8.94 4.87
N VAL A 79 -8.31 9.13 4.03
CA VAL A 79 -7.23 10.08 4.32
C VAL A 79 -7.68 11.51 4.11
N GLN A 80 -7.32 12.36 5.05
CA GLN A 80 -7.65 13.78 5.10
C GLN A 80 -6.36 14.61 5.11
N ASN A 81 -6.54 15.93 5.11
CA ASN A 81 -5.45 16.88 5.20
C ASN A 81 -4.65 16.70 6.50
N GLY A 82 -3.33 16.58 6.38
CA GLY A 82 -2.40 16.42 7.50
C GLY A 82 -2.12 14.97 7.92
N ASP A 83 -2.72 13.99 7.25
CA ASP A 83 -2.49 12.56 7.52
C ASP A 83 -1.19 12.02 6.88
N GLU A 84 -0.78 10.85 7.32
CA GLU A 84 0.26 10.04 6.69
C GLU A 84 -0.30 8.68 6.28
N LEU A 85 -0.13 8.33 5.00
CA LEU A 85 -0.53 7.05 4.44
C LEU A 85 0.71 6.19 4.19
N ILE A 86 0.81 5.09 4.92
CA ILE A 86 1.78 4.03 4.66
C ILE A 86 1.11 3.01 3.76
N VAL A 87 1.59 2.87 2.53
CA VAL A 87 1.14 1.88 1.57
C VAL A 87 2.11 0.71 1.62
N PHE A 88 1.62 -0.47 1.97
CA PHE A 88 2.40 -1.70 2.00
C PHE A 88 2.10 -2.55 0.76
N ARG A 89 3.15 -2.89 0.02
CA ARG A 89 3.13 -3.81 -1.13
C ARG A 89 3.99 -5.04 -0.82
N GLY A 90 3.32 -6.13 -0.43
CA GLY A 90 3.97 -7.43 -0.24
C GLY A 90 4.15 -8.18 -1.56
N VAL A 91 5.38 -8.54 -1.89
CA VAL A 91 5.72 -9.36 -3.07
C VAL A 91 6.29 -10.72 -2.67
N ASP A 92 6.25 -11.64 -3.60
CA ASP A 92 6.71 -13.01 -3.36
C ASP A 92 8.25 -13.05 -3.24
N GLU A 93 8.81 -13.92 -2.41
CA GLU A 93 10.27 -14.02 -2.25
C GLU A 93 10.98 -14.37 -3.55
N VAL A 94 10.31 -15.08 -4.48
CA VAL A 94 10.88 -15.41 -5.80
C VAL A 94 11.24 -14.19 -6.65
N VAL A 95 10.80 -12.98 -6.26
CA VAL A 95 11.22 -11.76 -6.95
C VAL A 95 12.63 -11.32 -6.58
N LEU A 96 13.18 -11.79 -5.46
CA LEU A 96 14.56 -11.49 -5.04
C LEU A 96 15.59 -12.03 -6.02
N ASP A 97 15.25 -13.08 -6.78
CA ASP A 97 16.10 -13.69 -7.82
C ASP A 97 16.01 -12.96 -9.17
N LYS A 98 15.10 -11.97 -9.30
CA LYS A 98 14.94 -11.18 -10.52
C LYS A 98 15.84 -9.94 -10.51
N ASP A 99 15.92 -9.27 -11.64
CA ASP A 99 16.54 -7.94 -11.73
C ASP A 99 15.83 -6.96 -10.78
N HIS A 100 16.56 -6.46 -9.79
CA HIS A 100 16.05 -5.56 -8.76
C HIS A 100 15.63 -4.21 -9.35
N ASP A 101 16.14 -3.81 -10.51
CA ASP A 101 15.72 -2.58 -11.19
C ASP A 101 14.26 -2.66 -11.65
N ILE A 102 13.79 -3.85 -12.03
CA ILE A 102 12.37 -4.05 -12.38
C ILE A 102 11.48 -3.78 -11.16
N LEU A 103 11.88 -4.27 -9.98
CA LEU A 103 11.12 -4.06 -8.74
C LEU A 103 11.12 -2.59 -8.30
N ARG A 104 12.24 -1.90 -8.49
CA ARG A 104 12.34 -0.46 -8.21
C ARG A 104 11.43 0.33 -9.13
N GLU A 105 11.38 0.00 -10.42
CA GLU A 105 10.48 0.65 -11.38
C GLU A 105 9.01 0.36 -11.08
N GLU A 106 8.63 -0.89 -10.76
CA GLU A 106 7.27 -1.24 -10.31
C GLU A 106 6.83 -0.43 -9.08
N ALA A 107 7.74 -0.26 -8.11
CA ALA A 107 7.47 0.56 -6.93
C ALA A 107 7.33 2.04 -7.26
N ARG A 108 8.19 2.58 -8.16
CA ARG A 108 8.10 3.98 -8.62
C ARG A 108 6.81 4.24 -9.39
N ASP A 109 6.38 3.31 -10.23
CA ASP A 109 5.14 3.41 -10.99
C ASP A 109 3.91 3.35 -10.08
N LEU A 110 3.92 2.49 -9.06
CA LEU A 110 2.88 2.47 -8.04
C LEU A 110 2.85 3.78 -7.25
N MET A 111 4.01 4.30 -6.83
CA MET A 111 4.11 5.58 -6.15
C MET A 111 3.58 6.74 -7.01
N ARG A 112 3.86 6.73 -8.32
CA ARG A 112 3.31 7.72 -9.27
C ARG A 112 1.78 7.61 -9.37
N THR A 113 1.26 6.38 -9.44
CA THR A 113 -0.19 6.11 -9.46
C THR A 113 -0.88 6.65 -8.21
N ILE A 114 -0.30 6.42 -7.02
CA ILE A 114 -0.85 6.90 -5.74
C ILE A 114 -0.88 8.43 -5.71
N GLN A 115 0.22 9.09 -6.14
CA GLN A 115 0.28 10.55 -6.21
C GLN A 115 -0.77 11.12 -7.17
N SER A 116 -0.92 10.54 -8.37
CA SER A 116 -1.94 10.97 -9.34
C SER A 116 -3.33 10.86 -8.73
N LYS A 117 -3.71 9.68 -8.22
CA LYS A 117 -5.04 9.47 -7.61
C LYS A 117 -5.29 10.41 -6.43
N SER A 118 -4.28 10.64 -5.60
CA SER A 118 -4.43 11.59 -4.49
C SER A 118 -4.65 13.01 -4.98
N TYR A 119 -3.92 13.44 -6.02
CA TYR A 119 -4.00 14.79 -6.57
C TYR A 119 -5.32 15.02 -7.32
N ASP A 120 -5.74 14.05 -8.12
CA ASP A 120 -7.00 14.09 -8.87
C ASP A 120 -8.22 14.15 -7.94
N HIS A 121 -8.12 13.59 -6.74
CA HIS A 121 -9.20 13.63 -5.74
C HIS A 121 -9.26 14.97 -4.98
N ASP A 122 -8.13 15.48 -4.50
CA ASP A 122 -8.06 16.75 -3.79
C ASP A 122 -6.69 17.41 -3.99
N LEU A 123 -6.70 18.52 -4.75
CA LEU A 123 -5.51 19.30 -5.12
C LEU A 123 -4.83 19.98 -3.93
N ASP A 124 -5.59 20.32 -2.90
CA ASP A 124 -5.13 21.09 -1.74
C ASP A 124 -4.78 20.20 -0.54
N ARG A 125 -5.04 18.89 -0.63
CA ARG A 125 -4.81 17.94 0.46
C ARG A 125 -3.32 17.79 0.74
N LYS A 126 -2.93 18.08 1.98
CA LYS A 126 -1.57 17.87 2.47
C LYS A 126 -1.41 16.45 2.98
N LEU A 127 -0.60 15.64 2.32
CA LEU A 127 -0.46 14.21 2.62
C LEU A 127 1.03 13.79 2.58
N SER A 128 1.43 12.98 3.56
CA SER A 128 2.68 12.21 3.50
C SER A 128 2.35 10.80 3.02
N ILE A 129 3.07 10.32 2.00
CA ILE A 129 2.89 8.97 1.48
C ILE A 129 4.23 8.25 1.61
N VAL A 130 4.19 7.07 2.23
CA VAL A 130 5.31 6.13 2.28
C VAL A 130 4.88 4.86 1.59
N LEU A 131 5.65 4.37 0.64
CA LEU A 131 5.45 3.07 0.01
C LEU A 131 6.52 2.10 0.54
N GLU A 132 6.07 1.06 1.20
CA GLU A 132 6.88 -0.06 1.67
C GLU A 132 6.72 -1.25 0.72
N TYR A 133 7.72 -1.47 -0.14
CA TYR A 133 7.76 -2.58 -1.09
C TYR A 133 8.65 -3.69 -0.53
N ILE A 134 8.04 -4.80 -0.11
CA ILE A 134 8.73 -5.81 0.70
C ILE A 134 8.49 -7.21 0.12
N PRO A 135 9.55 -7.89 -0.35
CA PRO A 135 9.55 -9.32 -0.59
C PRO A 135 9.49 -10.10 0.72
N GLY A 136 8.65 -11.14 0.78
CA GLY A 136 8.58 -11.98 1.97
C GLY A 136 7.20 -12.46 2.34
N LYS A 137 7.14 -13.09 3.51
CA LYS A 137 5.88 -13.45 4.17
C LYS A 137 5.10 -12.20 4.60
N ILE A 138 4.02 -11.94 3.87
CA ILE A 138 3.18 -10.72 4.00
C ILE A 138 2.71 -10.44 5.43
N THR A 139 2.34 -11.48 6.20
CA THR A 139 1.86 -11.32 7.58
C THR A 139 2.95 -10.78 8.51
N ASP A 140 4.18 -11.25 8.33
CA ASP A 140 5.29 -10.91 9.21
C ASP A 140 5.76 -9.49 8.90
N SER A 141 5.82 -9.14 7.61
CA SER A 141 6.03 -7.77 7.15
C SER A 141 4.95 -6.83 7.70
N LEU A 142 3.68 -7.25 7.69
CA LEU A 142 2.59 -6.43 8.20
C LEU A 142 2.73 -6.16 9.69
N ASP A 143 2.98 -7.20 10.51
CA ASP A 143 3.15 -7.02 11.96
C ASP A 143 4.33 -6.10 12.28
N ARG A 144 5.42 -6.22 11.53
CA ARG A 144 6.58 -5.35 11.66
C ARG A 144 6.25 -3.91 11.29
N LEU A 145 5.52 -3.68 10.20
CA LEU A 145 5.09 -2.35 9.79
C LEU A 145 4.12 -1.73 10.81
N ILE A 146 3.22 -2.53 11.41
CA ILE A 146 2.35 -2.07 12.50
C ILE A 146 3.20 -1.65 13.70
N ALA A 147 4.21 -2.44 14.08
CA ALA A 147 5.10 -2.11 15.19
C ALA A 147 5.95 -0.86 14.91
N LEU A 148 6.44 -0.70 13.67
CA LEU A 148 7.30 0.40 13.24
C LEU A 148 6.55 1.73 13.12
N TYR A 149 5.42 1.73 12.41
CA TYR A 149 4.68 2.95 12.10
C TYR A 149 3.61 3.29 13.14
N ARG A 150 3.19 2.32 13.95
CA ARG A 150 2.09 2.46 14.93
C ARG A 150 0.85 3.14 14.31
N PRO A 151 0.29 2.58 13.22
CA PRO A 151 -0.84 3.20 12.56
C PRO A 151 -2.08 3.23 13.45
N ASP A 152 -2.88 4.27 13.33
CA ASP A 152 -4.19 4.40 13.99
C ASP A 152 -5.19 3.35 13.48
N SER A 153 -5.02 2.89 12.24
CA SER A 153 -5.78 1.78 11.67
C SER A 153 -5.04 1.11 10.51
N VAL A 154 -5.32 -0.17 10.32
CA VAL A 154 -4.84 -0.96 9.17
C VAL A 154 -5.99 -1.18 8.20
N VAL A 155 -5.78 -0.84 6.94
CA VAL A 155 -6.75 -1.00 5.85
C VAL A 155 -6.36 -2.20 4.99
N VAL A 156 -7.33 -3.08 4.74
CA VAL A 156 -7.14 -4.32 3.99
C VAL A 156 -8.31 -4.58 3.05
N GLY A 157 -8.03 -5.25 1.94
CA GLY A 157 -9.06 -5.77 1.05
C GLY A 157 -9.80 -6.99 1.62
N THR A 158 -11.01 -7.24 1.10
CA THR A 158 -11.75 -8.49 1.33
C THR A 158 -11.09 -9.79 0.84
N ARG A 159 -10.05 -9.71 0.01
CA ARG A 159 -9.33 -10.88 -0.51
C ARG A 159 -7.82 -10.70 -0.35
N GLY A 160 -7.16 -11.75 0.13
CA GLY A 160 -5.74 -12.01 -0.13
C GLY A 160 -5.59 -12.98 -1.30
N ARG A 161 -4.37 -13.06 -1.86
CA ARG A 161 -3.99 -13.88 -3.03
C ARG A 161 -4.83 -15.16 -3.17
N ARG A 162 -5.84 -15.11 -4.03
CA ARG A 162 -6.48 -16.28 -4.65
C ARG A 162 -6.22 -16.24 -6.15
N ALA A 163 -4.96 -16.09 -6.52
CA ALA A 163 -4.55 -16.47 -7.86
C ALA A 163 -4.21 -17.96 -7.81
N TRP A 164 -4.82 -18.74 -8.69
CA TRP A 164 -4.67 -20.20 -8.83
C TRP A 164 -5.63 -21.11 -8.04
N GLN A 165 -6.92 -20.92 -8.28
CA GLN A 165 -7.94 -21.94 -8.06
C GLN A 165 -7.82 -23.03 -9.16
N GLY A 166 -6.69 -23.73 -9.21
CA GLY A 166 -6.42 -24.75 -10.23
C GLY A 166 -5.49 -25.90 -9.81
N MET A 167 -4.83 -25.81 -8.66
CA MET A 167 -3.89 -26.84 -8.22
C MET A 167 -3.77 -26.88 -6.70
N GLY A 168 -4.74 -27.50 -6.00
CA GLY A 168 -4.61 -28.10 -4.65
C GLY A 168 -4.01 -27.30 -3.47
N MET A 169 -3.48 -26.10 -3.66
CA MET A 169 -2.85 -25.30 -2.63
C MET A 169 -3.90 -24.47 -1.94
N ILE A 170 -4.33 -24.96 -0.78
CA ILE A 170 -5.08 -24.20 0.21
C ILE A 170 -4.14 -23.10 0.73
N GLY A 171 -4.09 -21.98 0.02
CA GLY A 171 -3.35 -20.80 0.47
C GLY A 171 -3.87 -20.34 1.84
N MET A 172 -2.93 -20.19 2.78
CA MET A 172 -3.11 -19.56 4.09
C MET A 172 -4.03 -18.33 4.00
N GLY A 173 -4.86 -18.16 5.04
CA GLY A 173 -6.02 -17.27 5.05
C GLY A 173 -5.79 -15.85 4.49
N SER A 174 -6.88 -15.25 3.99
CA SER A 174 -6.92 -13.86 3.53
C SER A 174 -6.24 -12.92 4.53
N ILE A 175 -5.45 -11.94 4.06
CA ILE A 175 -4.81 -10.92 4.91
C ILE A 175 -5.82 -10.25 5.84
N SER A 176 -7.04 -9.99 5.36
CA SER A 176 -8.12 -9.50 6.22
C SER A 176 -8.48 -10.43 7.38
N LYS A 177 -8.49 -11.75 7.19
CA LYS A 177 -8.71 -12.71 8.28
C LYS A 177 -7.55 -12.67 9.29
N TYR A 178 -6.32 -12.59 8.79
CA TYR A 178 -5.14 -12.47 9.63
C TYR A 178 -5.22 -11.23 10.52
N CYS A 179 -5.42 -10.04 9.92
CA CYS A 179 -5.51 -8.79 10.64
C CYS A 179 -6.65 -8.79 11.67
N LEU A 180 -7.84 -9.28 11.30
CA LEU A 180 -8.97 -9.34 12.23
C LEU A 180 -8.71 -10.22 13.46
N SER A 181 -7.77 -11.18 13.37
CA SER A 181 -7.47 -12.11 14.45
C SER A 181 -6.25 -11.69 15.29
N HIS A 182 -5.28 -10.99 14.69
CA HIS A 182 -3.97 -10.74 15.31
C HIS A 182 -3.59 -9.26 15.41
N SER A 183 -4.25 -8.37 14.67
CA SER A 183 -3.86 -6.96 14.62
C SER A 183 -4.01 -6.31 16.01
N PRO A 184 -2.96 -5.66 16.54
CA PRO A 184 -3.03 -4.91 17.78
C PRO A 184 -3.71 -3.54 17.62
N VAL A 185 -4.02 -3.15 16.38
CA VAL A 185 -4.66 -1.87 16.03
C VAL A 185 -5.97 -2.12 15.27
N PRO A 186 -6.91 -1.15 15.24
CA PRO A 186 -8.17 -1.28 14.51
C PRO A 186 -7.95 -1.66 13.04
N VAL A 187 -8.85 -2.50 12.51
CA VAL A 187 -8.78 -3.02 11.13
C VAL A 187 -10.01 -2.58 10.34
N ILE A 188 -9.78 -1.96 9.18
CA ILE A 188 -10.80 -1.56 8.22
C ILE A 188 -10.76 -2.51 7.03
N VAL A 189 -11.86 -3.21 6.77
CA VAL A 189 -11.98 -4.14 5.64
C VAL A 189 -12.79 -3.49 4.52
N VAL A 190 -12.12 -3.14 3.43
CA VAL A 190 -12.74 -2.52 2.26
C VAL A 190 -13.32 -3.59 1.35
N ARG A 191 -14.63 -3.47 1.07
CA ARG A 191 -15.35 -4.36 0.16
C ARG A 191 -15.53 -3.68 -1.20
N PRO A 192 -15.24 -4.39 -2.31
CA PRO A 192 -15.56 -3.92 -3.66
C PRO A 192 -17.01 -3.48 -3.82
N GLU A 193 -17.24 -2.27 -4.35
CA GLU A 193 -18.60 -1.76 -4.58
C GLU A 193 -19.42 -2.71 -5.47
N ARG A 194 -18.79 -3.26 -6.51
CA ARG A 194 -19.43 -4.24 -7.41
C ARG A 194 -19.95 -5.46 -6.65
N LYS A 195 -19.20 -5.94 -5.63
CA LYS A 195 -19.66 -7.04 -4.76
C LYS A 195 -20.77 -6.59 -3.81
N VAL A 196 -20.74 -5.35 -3.36
CA VAL A 196 -21.83 -4.76 -2.56
C VAL A 196 -23.12 -4.74 -3.37
N LYS A 197 -23.08 -4.15 -4.58
CA LYS A 197 -24.23 -4.09 -5.52
C LYS A 197 -24.78 -5.48 -5.83
N LYS A 198 -23.93 -6.43 -6.23
CA LYS A 198 -24.34 -7.82 -6.49
C LYS A 198 -24.99 -8.51 -5.29
N ASN A 199 -24.46 -8.29 -4.08
CA ASN A 199 -25.04 -8.88 -2.87
C ASN A 199 -26.37 -8.21 -2.49
N MET A 200 -26.52 -6.90 -2.73
CA MET A 200 -27.77 -6.18 -2.54
C MET A 200 -28.85 -6.64 -3.53
N GLU A 201 -28.50 -6.80 -4.80
CA GLU A 201 -29.40 -7.35 -5.84
C GLU A 201 -29.86 -8.77 -5.48
N LYS A 202 -28.93 -9.65 -5.09
CA LYS A 202 -29.25 -11.00 -4.60
C LYS A 202 -30.18 -10.98 -3.39
N ARG A 203 -29.95 -10.05 -2.45
CA ARG A 203 -30.80 -9.86 -1.26
C ARG A 203 -32.20 -9.40 -1.65
N LYS A 204 -32.32 -8.46 -2.60
CA LYS A 204 -33.60 -7.95 -3.10
C LYS A 204 -34.38 -9.03 -3.87
N ALA A 205 -33.67 -9.92 -4.55
CA ALA A 205 -34.26 -11.03 -5.30
C ALA A 205 -34.61 -12.26 -4.45
N ASP A 206 -34.29 -12.29 -3.14
CA ASP A 206 -34.58 -13.42 -2.26
C ASP A 206 -35.98 -13.29 -1.63
N PRO A 207 -36.97 -14.09 -2.08
CA PRO A 207 -38.35 -14.01 -1.60
C PRO A 207 -38.51 -14.39 -0.12
N LYS A 208 -37.51 -15.05 0.51
CA LYS A 208 -37.56 -15.42 1.93
C LYS A 208 -37.20 -14.25 2.86
N ARG A 209 -36.65 -13.15 2.33
CA ARG A 209 -36.02 -12.10 3.16
C ARG A 209 -36.88 -10.85 3.41
N GLY A 210 -38.16 -10.88 3.04
CA GLY A 210 -39.15 -9.81 3.29
C GLY A 210 -40.21 -10.13 4.35
N ARG A 211 -40.16 -11.28 5.03
CA ARG A 211 -41.22 -11.74 5.95
C ARG A 211 -40.85 -11.69 7.45
N HIS A 212 -39.82 -10.93 7.82
CA HIS A 212 -39.31 -10.94 9.20
C HIS A 212 -39.78 -9.78 10.08
N PHE A 213 -40.73 -8.99 9.58
CA PHE A 213 -41.47 -7.95 10.31
C PHE A 213 -42.95 -8.06 9.95
N GLU A 214 -43.57 -9.19 10.34
CA GLU A 214 -45.01 -9.30 10.59
C GLU A 214 -45.20 -9.94 11.97
#